data_AF-A0A1I3X9U1-F1
#
_entry.id   AF-A0A1I3X9U1-F1
#
_cell.length_a   1.000
_cell.length_b   1.000
_cell.length_c   1.000
_cell.angle_alpha   90.00
_cell.angle_beta   90.00
_cell.angle_gamma   90.00
#
_symmetry.space_group_name_H-M   'P 1'
#
loop_
_entity.id
_entity.type
_entity.pdbx_description
1 polymer ?
#
loop_
_entity_poly.entity_id
_entity_poly.type
_entity_poly.pdbx_seq_one_letter_code
_entity_poly.pdbx_strand_id
1 'polypeptide(L)' 'MARTGRPKTDTSPVNIRMDREMIRAIDDYRRKQEDLPTRPEVVRRVMMEWLEKQKENVGEE' A
#
# COMPACT_ATOMS: atom_id res chain seq x y z
N MET A 1 -5.56 -3.89 36.01
CA MET A 1 -4.84 -3.05 35.03
C MET A 1 -5.53 -3.19 33.68
N ALA A 2 -6.33 -2.22 33.27
CA ALA A 2 -6.96 -2.24 31.95
C ALA A 2 -5.85 -2.10 30.90
N ARG A 3 -5.64 -3.14 30.09
CA ARG A 3 -4.87 -3.00 28.84
C ARG A 3 -5.74 -2.10 27.98
N THR A 4 -5.40 -0.81 27.90
CA THR A 4 -6.01 0.12 26.95
C THR A 4 -5.91 -0.51 25.58
N GLY A 5 -7.00 -1.16 25.15
CA GLY A 5 -7.11 -1.70 23.81
C GLY A 5 -6.91 -0.52 22.87
N ARG A 6 -5.93 -0.64 21.96
CA ARG A 6 -5.72 0.35 20.90
C ARG A 6 -7.09 0.62 20.26
N PRO A 7 -7.48 1.90 20.06
CA PRO A 7 -8.71 2.23 19.33
C PRO A 7 -8.79 1.36 18.08
N LYS A 8 -9.97 0.78 17.79
CA LYS A 8 -10.15 -0.02 16.57
C LYS A 8 -9.92 0.90 15.38
N THR A 9 -8.71 0.89 14.85
CA THR A 9 -8.43 1.45 13.54
C THR A 9 -8.87 0.39 12.55
N ASP A 10 -9.75 0.72 11.60
CA ASP A 10 -10.24 -0.18 10.54
C ASP A 10 -9.16 -0.48 9.49
N THR A 11 -7.92 -0.68 9.95
CA THR A 11 -6.77 -1.02 9.12
C THR A 11 -6.07 -2.21 9.72
N SER A 12 -5.89 -3.25 8.93
CA SER A 12 -5.12 -4.43 9.32
C SER A 12 -3.72 -4.38 8.67
N PRO A 13 -2.66 -4.76 9.39
CA PRO A 13 -1.33 -4.85 8.80
C PRO A 13 -1.28 -5.98 7.75
N VAL A 14 -0.68 -5.69 6.61
CA VAL A 14 -0.48 -6.63 5.52
C VAL A 14 0.98 -7.09 5.53
N ASN A 15 1.24 -8.31 5.99
CA ASN A 15 2.58 -8.90 6.02
C ASN A 15 2.79 -9.79 4.80
N ILE A 16 3.40 -9.25 3.73
CA ILE A 16 3.70 -9.99 2.50
C ILE A 16 5.20 -10.24 2.43
N ARG A 17 5.59 -11.47 2.05
CA ARG A 17 6.96 -11.77 1.65
C ARG A 17 7.11 -11.44 0.17
N MET A 18 7.95 -10.47 -0.14
CA MET A 18 8.28 -10.07 -1.51
C MET A 18 9.73 -10.42 -1.82
N ASP A 19 10.00 -10.73 -3.09
CA ASP A 19 11.35 -10.91 -3.58
C ASP A 19 12.16 -9.62 -3.49
N ARG A 20 13.50 -9.77 -3.41
CA ARG A 20 14.42 -8.64 -3.26
C ARG A 20 14.33 -7.65 -4.42
N GLU A 21 14.07 -8.14 -5.62
CA GLU A 21 13.92 -7.30 -6.81
C GLU A 21 12.68 -6.42 -6.74
N MET A 22 11.57 -6.97 -6.23
CA MET A 22 10.33 -6.21 -6.03
C MET A 22 10.50 -5.12 -4.96
N ILE A 23 11.21 -5.43 -3.87
CA ILE A 23 11.55 -4.42 -2.84
C ILE A 23 12.41 -3.30 -3.43
N ARG A 24 13.40 -3.63 -4.28
CA ARG A 24 14.23 -2.62 -4.97
C ARG A 24 13.39 -1.73 -5.88
N ALA A 25 12.49 -2.30 -6.67
CA ALA A 25 11.60 -1.54 -7.53
C ALA A 25 10.71 -0.55 -6.73
N ILE A 26 10.19 -0.97 -5.57
CA ILE A 26 9.43 -0.10 -4.66
C ILE A 26 10.32 1.02 -4.11
N ASP A 27 11.55 0.72 -3.71
CA ASP A 27 12.49 1.72 -3.21
C ASP A 27 12.92 2.74 -4.29
N ASP A 28 13.12 2.28 -5.52
CA ASP A 28 13.42 3.17 -6.65
C ASP A 28 12.24 4.05 -7.02
N TYR A 29 11.01 3.51 -6.96
CA TYR A 29 9.79 4.31 -7.10
C TYR A 29 9.67 5.35 -5.98
N ARG A 30 9.96 4.97 -4.74
CA ARG A 30 9.97 5.88 -3.58
C ARG A 30 10.89 7.08 -3.82
N ARG A 31 12.09 6.86 -4.40
CA ARG A 31 13.08 7.92 -4.67
C ARG A 31 12.61 8.96 -5.69
N LYS A 32 11.66 8.61 -6.56
CA LYS A 32 11.10 9.52 -7.56
C LYS A 32 10.01 10.44 -7.00
N GLN A 33 9.52 10.15 -5.80
CA GLN A 33 8.46 10.90 -5.15
C GLN A 33 9.08 11.95 -4.23
N GLU A 34 8.62 13.20 -4.33
CA GLU A 34 9.15 14.33 -3.55
C GLU A 34 8.91 14.14 -2.03
N ASP A 35 7.81 13.48 -1.66
CA ASP A 35 7.42 13.23 -0.26
C ASP A 35 8.15 12.05 0.41
N LEU A 36 8.97 11.30 -0.35
CA LEU A 36 9.63 10.06 0.10
C LEU A 36 8.70 9.14 0.92
N PRO A 37 7.54 8.72 0.37
CA PRO A 37 6.52 7.98 1.10
C PRO A 37 7.07 6.65 1.63
N THR A 38 6.58 6.19 2.79
CA THR A 38 7.05 4.90 3.33
C THR A 38 6.72 3.74 2.38
N ARG A 39 7.44 2.61 2.46
CA ARG A 39 7.16 1.44 1.61
C ARG A 39 5.69 1.02 1.64
N PRO A 40 5.02 0.94 2.81
CA PRO A 40 3.58 0.66 2.86
C PRO A 40 2.73 1.69 2.13
N GLU A 41 3.08 2.98 2.19
CA GLU A 41 2.34 4.04 1.50
C GLU A 41 2.45 3.93 -0.01
N VAL A 42 3.64 3.61 -0.54
CA VAL A 42 3.82 3.34 -1.97
C VAL A 42 2.91 2.21 -2.42
N VAL A 43 2.90 1.10 -1.69
CA VAL A 43 2.06 -0.06 -2.01
C VAL A 43 0.57 0.34 -1.97
N ARG A 44 0.13 1.12 -0.97
CA ARG A 44 -1.25 1.62 -0.89
C ARG A 44 -1.63 2.46 -2.11
N ARG A 45 -0.78 3.41 -2.51
CA ARG A 45 -1.03 4.27 -3.69
C ARG A 45 -1.18 3.43 -4.96
N VAL A 46 -0.21 2.56 -5.23
CA VAL A 46 -0.22 1.68 -6.42
C VAL A 46 -1.44 0.75 -6.42
N MET A 47 -1.80 0.19 -5.26
CA MET A 47 -2.98 -0.68 -5.14
C MET A 47 -4.29 0.09 -5.36
N MET A 48 -4.42 1.31 -4.82
CA MET A 48 -5.60 2.15 -5.05
C MET A 48 -5.74 2.51 -6.52
N GLU A 49 -4.68 3.02 -7.15
CA GLU A 49 -4.69 3.37 -8.58
C GLU A 49 -5.02 2.15 -9.45
N TRP A 50 -4.48 0.98 -9.12
CA TRP A 50 -4.79 -0.25 -9.86
C TRP A 50 -6.26 -0.67 -9.66
N LEU A 51 -6.78 -0.62 -8.43
CA LEU A 51 -8.17 -0.97 -8.14
C LEU A 51 -9.16 0.02 -8.78
N GLU A 52 -8.83 1.30 -8.85
CA GLU A 52 -9.63 2.31 -9.55
C GLU A 52 -9.71 1.98 -11.04
N LYS A 53 -8.57 1.68 -11.69
CA LYS A 53 -8.55 1.24 -13.09
C LYS A 53 -9.35 -0.04 -13.32
N GLN A 54 -9.32 -0.99 -12.38
CA GLN A 54 -10.14 -2.20 -12.49
C GLN A 54 -11.63 -1.91 -12.35
N LYS A 55 -12.03 -0.97 -11.47
CA LYS A 55 -13.44 -0.57 -11.36
C LYS A 55 -13.94 0.12 -12.63
N GLU A 56 -13.12 0.96 -13.24
CA GLU A 56 -13.45 1.59 -14.52
C GLU A 56 -13.63 0.53 -15.61
N ASN A 57 -12.75 -0.46 -15.67
CA ASN A 57 -12.85 -1.54 -16.65
C ASN A 57 -14.04 -2.48 -16.43
N VAL A 58 -14.52 -2.66 -15.19
CA VAL A 58 -15.69 -3.50 -14.86
C VAL A 58 -17.01 -2.74 -15.03
N GLY A 59 -16.98 -1.40 -15.14
CA GLY A 59 -18.15 -0.56 -15.37
C GLY A 59 -18.60 -0.50 -16.84
N GLU A 60 -17.87 -1.13 -17.77
CA GLU A 60 -18.17 -1.17 -19.20
C GLU A 60 -18.77 -2.50 -19.69
N GLU A 61 -19.12 -3.44 -18.80
CA GLU A 61 -19.82 -4.70 -19.12
C GLU A 61 -21.28 -4.75 -18.64
#